data_AF-A0A971X2Z7-F1
#
_entry.id   AF-A0A971X2Z7-F1
#
_cell.length_a   1.000
_cell.length_b   1.000
_cell.length_c   1.000
_cell.angle_alpha   90.00
_cell.angle_beta   90.00
_cell.angle_gamma   90.00
#
_symmetry.space_group_name_H-M   'P 1'
#
loop_
_entity.id
_entity.type
_entity.pdbx_description
1 polymer ?
#
loop_
_entity_poly.entity_id
_entity_poly.type
_entity_poly.pdbx_seq_one_letter_code
_entity_poly.pdbx_strand_id
1 'polypeptide(L)' 'MQKNAWIVTLVGTGIAAAVLLLWLGGAKDAAQQTATATIAMAFAIIPFIFAKAWEALEQIKKSEKDAGSAQ' A
#
# COMPACT_ATOMS: atom_id res chain seq x y z
N MET A 1 15.29 4.50 -7.62
CA MET A 1 14.28 3.42 -7.56
C MET A 1 13.07 3.78 -6.68
N GLN A 2 13.21 4.64 -5.67
CA GLN A 2 12.10 5.15 -4.84
C GLN A 2 10.88 5.66 -5.62
N LYS A 3 11.07 6.46 -6.68
CA LYS A 3 9.94 6.95 -7.49
C LYS A 3 9.10 5.83 -8.08
N ASN A 4 9.73 4.76 -8.56
CA ASN A 4 9.03 3.65 -9.23
C ASN A 4 8.26 2.80 -8.22
N ALA A 5 8.81 2.57 -7.02
CA ALA A 5 8.11 1.86 -5.95
C ALA A 5 6.86 2.64 -5.48
N TRP A 6 6.99 3.95 -5.27
CA TRP A 6 5.87 4.81 -4.90
C TRP A 6 4.80 4.91 -6.01
N ILE A 7 5.20 4.92 -7.28
CA ILE A 7 4.28 4.89 -8.42
C ILE A 7 3.51 3.57 -8.46
N VAL A 8 4.18 2.42 -8.25
CA VAL A 8 3.51 1.12 -8.20
C VAL A 8 2.52 1.05 -7.05
N THR A 9 2.88 1.58 -5.88
CA THR A 9 1.95 1.68 -4.74
C THR A 9 0.74 2.55 -5.08
N LEU A 10 0.95 3.73 -5.67
CA LEU A 10 -0.14 4.65 -6.07
C LEU A 10 -1.08 4.01 -7.10
N VAL A 11 -0.53 3.35 -8.13
CA VAL A 11 -1.31 2.67 -9.16
C VAL A 11 -2.04 1.47 -8.58
N GLY A 12 -1.38 0.68 -7.72
CA GLY A 12 -2.01 -0.47 -7.04
C GLY A 12 -3.17 -0.06 -6.14
N THR A 13 -3.00 1.00 -5.34
CA THR A 13 -4.08 1.53 -4.49
C THR A 13 -5.22 2.12 -5.34
N GLY A 14 -4.91 2.81 -6.45
CA GLY A 14 -5.92 3.34 -7.37
C GLY A 14 -6.76 2.26 -8.03
N ILE A 15 -6.13 1.17 -8.50
CA ILE A 15 -6.84 0.01 -9.07
C ILE A 15 -7.70 -0.68 -8.01
N ALA A 16 -7.16 -0.90 -6.80
CA ALA A 16 -7.92 -1.48 -5.71
C ALA A 16 -9.16 -0.65 -5.36
N ALA A 17 -9.00 0.68 -5.24
CA ALA A 17 -10.11 1.60 -4.98
C ALA A 17 -11.18 1.56 -6.08
N ALA A 18 -10.79 1.48 -7.36
CA ALA A 18 -11.73 1.37 -8.47
C ALA A 18 -12.51 0.05 -8.44
N VAL A 19 -11.83 -1.08 -8.17
CA VAL A 19 -12.47 -2.39 -8.02
C VAL A 19 -13.50 -2.37 -6.88
N LEU A 20 -13.17 -1.71 -5.77
CA LEU A 20 -14.05 -1.56 -4.62
C LEU A 20 -15.31 -0.75 -4.92
N LEU A 21 -15.17 0.36 -5.63
CA LEU A 21 -16.31 1.18 -6.04
C LEU A 21 -17.26 0.40 -6.98
N LEU A 22 -16.70 -0.39 -7.90
CA LEU A 22 -17.48 -1.27 -8.77
C LEU A 22 -18.19 -2.39 -8.00
N TRP A 23 -17.56 -2.93 -6.95
CA TRP A 23 -18.14 -4.00 -6.13
C TRP A 23 -19.20 -3.49 -5.13
N LEU A 24 -18.99 -2.32 -4.53
CA LEU A 24 -19.96 -1.70 -3.62
C LEU A 24 -21.29 -1.37 -4.32
N GLY A 25 -21.25 -0.99 -5.60
CA GLY A 25 -22.46 -0.75 -6.41
C GLY A 25 -23.26 -2.02 -6.75
N GLY A 26 -22.67 -3.21 -6.58
CA GLY A 26 -23.30 -4.51 -6.90
C GLY A 26 -23.76 -5.32 -5.69
N ALA A 27 -23.46 -4.88 -4.46
CA ALA A 27 -23.74 -5.64 -3.25
C ALA A 27 -25.25 -5.57 -2.88
N LYS A 28 -25.94 -6.71 -3.00
CA LYS A 28 -27.39 -6.81 -2.77
C LYS A 28 -27.80 -6.98 -1.30
N ASP A 29 -26.88 -7.43 -0.45
CA ASP A 29 -27.14 -7.75 0.96
C ASP A 29 -26.12 -7.11 1.92
N ALA A 30 -26.54 -6.81 3.15
CA ALA A 30 -25.74 -6.13 4.16
C ALA A 30 -24.44 -6.89 4.53
N ALA A 31 -24.48 -8.22 4.52
CA ALA A 31 -23.29 -9.05 4.75
C ALA A 31 -22.23 -8.86 3.66
N GLN A 32 -22.65 -8.72 2.41
CA GLN A 32 -21.76 -8.51 1.27
C GLN A 32 -21.14 -7.10 1.31
N GLN A 33 -21.90 -6.08 1.72
CA GLN A 33 -21.37 -4.73 1.90
C GLN A 33 -20.28 -4.68 2.98
N THR A 34 -20.49 -5.32 4.13
CA THR A 34 -19.50 -5.35 5.23
C THR A 34 -18.23 -6.12 4.84
N ALA A 35 -18.36 -7.26 4.16
CA ALA A 35 -17.21 -8.00 3.64
C ALA A 35 -16.42 -7.17 2.62
N THR A 36 -17.14 -6.49 1.71
CA THR A 36 -16.52 -5.61 0.71
C THR A 36 -15.80 -4.45 1.36
N ALA A 37 -16.41 -3.78 2.34
CA ALA A 37 -15.78 -2.68 3.08
C ALA A 37 -14.54 -3.12 3.87
N THR A 38 -14.57 -4.31 4.48
CA THR A 38 -13.42 -4.87 5.20
C THR A 38 -12.26 -5.17 4.25
N ILE A 39 -12.56 -5.80 3.10
CA ILE A 39 -11.57 -6.05 2.05
C ILE A 39 -11.03 -4.72 1.52
N ALA A 40 -11.89 -3.71 1.36
CA ALA A 40 -11.51 -2.35 0.95
C ALA A 40 -10.42 -1.76 1.83
N MET A 41 -10.68 -1.85 3.13
CA MET A 41 -9.81 -1.33 4.16
C MET A 41 -8.47 -2.07 4.17
N ALA A 42 -8.48 -3.40 4.01
CA ALA A 42 -7.27 -4.20 3.91
C ALA A 42 -6.42 -3.82 2.69
N PHE A 43 -7.04 -3.63 1.51
CA PHE A 43 -6.34 -3.22 0.29
C PHE A 43 -5.81 -1.78 0.35
N ALA A 44 -6.38 -0.91 1.18
CA ALA A 44 -5.83 0.42 1.43
C ALA A 44 -4.65 0.39 2.42
N ILE A 45 -4.76 -0.40 3.50
CA ILE A 45 -3.80 -0.41 4.59
C ILE A 45 -2.54 -1.21 4.25
N ILE A 46 -2.67 -2.40 3.66
CA ILE A 46 -1.54 -3.31 3.42
C ILE A 46 -0.45 -2.66 2.52
N PRO A 47 -0.78 -2.09 1.34
CA PRO A 47 0.23 -1.45 0.49
C PRO A 47 0.88 -0.23 1.14
N PHE A 48 0.12 0.52 1.94
CA PHE A 48 0.64 1.67 2.68
C PHE A 48 1.69 1.26 3.72
N ILE A 49 1.42 0.20 4.50
CA ILE A 49 2.38 -0.31 5.48
C ILE A 49 3.64 -0.84 4.79
N PHE A 50 3.50 -1.55 3.67
CA PHE A 50 4.66 -2.01 2.90
C PHE A 50 5.50 -0.86 2.35
N ALA A 51 4.88 0.21 1.84
CA ALA A 51 5.60 1.40 1.40
C ALA A 51 6.37 2.06 2.56
N LYS A 52 5.75 2.17 3.73
CA LYS A 52 6.41 2.70 4.94
C LYS A 52 7.54 1.83 5.45
N ALA A 53 7.37 0.50 5.44
CA ALA A 53 8.43 -0.43 5.80
C ALA A 53 9.63 -0.34 4.84
N TRP A 54 9.38 -0.16 3.54
CA TRP A 54 10.42 0.02 2.55
C TRP A 54 11.21 1.33 2.75
N GLU A 55 10.52 2.44 3.02
CA GLU A 55 11.18 3.72 3.36
C GLU A 55 12.06 3.58 4.61
N ALA A 56 11.58 2.90 5.65
CA ALA A 56 12.34 2.67 6.86
C ALA A 56 13.59 1.81 6.62
N LEU A 57 13.46 0.72 5.85
CA LEU A 57 14.59 -0.14 5.48
C LEU A 57 15.64 0.60 4.64
N GLU A 58 15.22 1.47 3.72
CA GLU A 58 16.14 2.30 2.95
C GLU A 58 16.85 3.34 3.82
N GLN A 59 16.18 3.95 4.80
CA GLN A 59 16.83 4.87 5.74
C GLN A 59 17.87 4.17 6.61
N ILE A 60 17.55 2.97 7.12
CA ILE A 60 18.51 2.15 7.90
C ILE A 60 19.73 1.82 7.04
N LYS A 61 19.51 1.33 5.82
CA LYS A 61 20.60 0.99 4.88
C LYS A 61 21.47 2.18 4.53
N LYS A 62 20.89 3.38 4.41
CA LYS A 62 21.64 4.61 4.11
C LYS A 62 22.53 5.01 5.28
N SER A 63 22.01 4.94 6.51
CA SER A 63 22.77 5.19 7.73
C SER A 63 23.95 4.23 7.93
N GLU A 64 23.78 2.93 7.61
CA GLU A 64 24.90 1.96 7.66
C GLU A 64 25.99 2.26 6.62
N LYS A 65 25.60 2.72 5.43
CA LYS A 65 26.54 3.00 4.34
C LYS A 65 27.38 4.26 4.60
N ASP A 66 26.77 5.28 5.21
CA ASP A 66 27.47 6.49 5.62
C ASP A 66 28.43 6.19 6.79
N ALA A 67 28.01 5.35 7.74
CA ALA A 67 28.86 4.90 8.85
C ALA A 67 30.10 4.09 8.41
N GLY A 68 30.00 3.30 7.33
CA GLY A 68 31.12 2.53 6.78
C GLY A 68 32.09 3.31 5.88
N SER A 69 31.71 4.51 5.42
CA SER A 69 32.54 5.35 4.54
C SER A 69 33.45 6.33 5.29
N ALA A 70 33.31 6.41 6.62
CA ALA A 70 34.13 7.23 7.50
C ALA A 70 35.35 6.48 8.07
N GLN A 71 35.66 5.30 7.55
CA GLN A 71 36.76 4.43 8.00
C GLN A 71 37.83 4.24 6.93
#